data_AF-A0A7K5HNH4-F1
#
_entry.id   AF-A0A7K5HNH4-F1
#
_cell.length_a   1.000
_cell.length_b   1.000
_cell.length_c   1.000
_cell.angle_alpha   90.00
_cell.angle_beta   90.00
_cell.angle_gamma   90.00
#
_symmetry.space_group_name_H-M   'P 1'
#
loop_
_entity.id
_entity.type
_entity.pdbx_description
1 polymer ?
#
loop_
_entity_poly.entity_id
_entity_poly.type
_entity_poly.pdbx_seq_one_letter_code
_entity_poly.pdbx_strand_id
1 'polypeptide(L)'
;VPVLQTNNGPGLTGLMTIAAHLVKQAKKDQLLGSTAEEKAVVQQWLEYRVTRLDGGSSKEDTRIVLKDLNIHLEDKVYLAGNIFTLADILMYYGLHPVMVDLTVQEKEKYLNVSRWFNHIQHYPGVRQDLTNVIFIKNRLYTSAH
;
A
#
# COMPACT_ATOMS: atom_id res chain seq x y z
N VAL A 1 -17.67 -1.08 8.03
CA VAL A 1 -16.54 -2.00 8.34
C VAL A 1 -16.92 -3.40 7.83
N PRO A 2 -16.08 -4.10 7.05
CA PRO A 2 -16.43 -5.38 6.44
C PRO A 2 -16.55 -6.52 7.47
N VAL A 3 -17.38 -7.52 7.16
CA VAL A 3 -17.62 -8.72 7.99
C VAL A 3 -17.53 -9.97 7.10
N LEU A 4 -16.80 -10.99 7.57
CA LEU A 4 -16.70 -12.31 6.95
C LEU A 4 -17.30 -13.36 7.90
N GLN A 5 -18.32 -14.08 7.43
CA GLN A 5 -18.82 -15.26 8.13
C GLN A 5 -17.95 -16.46 7.74
N THR A 6 -17.34 -17.11 8.73
CA THR A 6 -16.51 -18.30 8.49
C THR A 6 -17.37 -19.56 8.66
N ASN A 7 -17.09 -20.59 7.86
CA ASN A 7 -17.91 -21.82 7.90
C ASN A 7 -17.77 -22.59 9.22
N ASN A 8 -16.64 -22.46 9.92
CA ASN A 8 -16.27 -23.28 11.08
C ASN A 8 -15.73 -22.44 12.26
N GLY A 9 -16.13 -21.17 12.40
CA GLY A 9 -15.61 -20.29 13.44
C GLY A 9 -16.44 -19.04 13.66
N PRO A 10 -16.03 -18.15 14.60
CA PRO A 10 -16.71 -16.87 14.79
C PRO A 10 -16.61 -16.00 13.54
N GLY A 11 -17.58 -15.09 13.37
CA GLY A 11 -17.51 -14.06 12.34
C GLY A 11 -16.30 -13.15 12.57
N LEU A 12 -15.61 -12.79 11.49
CA LEU A 12 -14.47 -11.88 11.52
C LEU A 12 -14.90 -10.49 11.04
N THR A 13 -14.41 -9.45 11.69
CA THR A 13 -14.75 -8.05 11.36
C THR A 13 -13.48 -7.24 11.16
N GLY A 14 -13.51 -6.35 10.17
CA GLY A 14 -12.42 -5.43 9.86
C GLY A 14 -11.54 -5.88 8.70
N LEU A 15 -11.12 -4.91 7.89
CA LEU A 15 -10.35 -5.15 6.67
C LEU A 15 -9.07 -5.94 6.96
N MET A 16 -8.28 -5.48 7.93
CA MET A 16 -7.00 -6.10 8.29
C MET A 16 -7.17 -7.53 8.79
N THR A 17 -8.13 -7.76 9.69
CA THR A 17 -8.43 -9.07 10.28
C THR A 17 -8.85 -10.07 9.21
N ILE A 18 -9.78 -9.67 8.34
CA ILE A 18 -10.28 -10.51 7.25
C ILE A 18 -9.16 -10.78 6.24
N ALA A 19 -8.40 -9.77 5.83
CA ALA A 19 -7.29 -9.94 4.88
C ALA A 19 -6.21 -10.88 5.43
N ALA A 20 -5.83 -10.75 6.70
CA ALA A 20 -4.88 -11.66 7.35
C ALA A 20 -5.42 -13.10 7.43
N HIS A 21 -6.72 -13.27 7.67
CA HIS A 21 -7.36 -14.60 7.62
C HIS A 21 -7.30 -15.20 6.22
N LEU A 22 -7.61 -14.43 5.18
CA LEU A 22 -7.56 -14.89 3.79
C LEU A 22 -6.13 -15.26 3.37
N VAL A 23 -5.11 -14.52 3.83
CA VAL A 23 -3.69 -14.87 3.60
C VAL A 23 -3.36 -16.24 4.18
N LYS A 24 -3.80 -16.52 5.42
CA LYS A 24 -3.61 -17.82 6.07
C LYS A 24 -4.37 -18.93 5.34
N GLN A 25 -5.60 -18.67 4.93
CA GLN A 25 -6.40 -19.62 4.15
C GLN A 25 -5.74 -19.97 2.81
N ALA A 26 -5.09 -18.99 2.17
CA ALA A 26 -4.32 -19.17 0.94
C ALA A 26 -2.94 -19.83 1.15
N LYS A 27 -2.57 -20.15 2.40
CA LYS A 27 -1.25 -20.71 2.78
C LYS A 27 -0.09 -19.81 2.34
N LYS A 28 -0.25 -18.49 2.49
CA LYS A 28 0.76 -17.47 2.13
C LYS A 28 1.25 -16.69 3.35
N ASP A 29 1.46 -17.38 4.46
CA ASP A 29 1.80 -16.78 5.77
C ASP A 29 3.01 -15.83 5.72
N GLN A 30 3.94 -16.03 4.79
CA GLN A 30 5.08 -15.12 4.56
C GLN A 30 4.66 -13.67 4.27
N LEU A 31 3.45 -13.44 3.73
CA LEU A 31 2.93 -12.09 3.49
C LEU A 31 2.61 -11.34 4.80
N LEU A 32 2.56 -12.04 5.93
CA LEU A 32 2.36 -11.44 7.25
C LEU A 32 3.70 -11.13 7.96
N GLY A 33 4.84 -11.40 7.33
CA GLY A 33 6.17 -11.32 7.94
C GLY A 33 6.65 -12.65 8.52
N SER A 34 7.95 -12.93 8.40
CA SER A 34 8.58 -14.18 8.85
C SER A 34 9.18 -14.05 10.25
N THR A 35 9.75 -12.90 10.59
CA THR A 35 10.26 -12.61 11.95
C THR A 35 9.26 -11.81 12.78
N ALA A 36 9.55 -11.62 14.07
CA ALA A 36 8.72 -10.79 14.94
C ALA A 36 8.74 -9.32 14.50
N GLU A 37 9.91 -8.84 14.10
CA GLU A 37 10.16 -7.48 13.61
C GLU A 37 9.41 -7.23 12.30
N GLU A 38 9.51 -8.15 11.34
CA GLU A 38 8.77 -8.06 10.08
C GLU A 38 7.26 -8.04 10.31
N LYS A 39 6.76 -8.92 11.18
CA LYS A 39 5.34 -8.95 11.55
C LYS A 39 4.88 -7.62 12.15
N ALA A 40 5.70 -7.03 13.02
CA ALA A 40 5.40 -5.74 13.64
C ALA A 40 5.34 -4.61 12.59
N VAL A 41 6.30 -4.56 11.66
CA VAL A 41 6.31 -3.56 10.58
C VAL A 41 5.12 -3.75 9.64
N VAL A 42 4.75 -4.99 9.29
CA VAL A 42 3.55 -5.27 8.50
C VAL A 42 2.31 -4.75 9.23
N GLN A 43 2.14 -5.06 10.51
CA GLN A 43 0.99 -4.58 11.29
C GLN A 43 0.94 -3.05 11.37
N GLN A 44 2.07 -2.39 11.57
CA GLN A 44 2.15 -0.92 11.57
C GLN A 44 1.58 -0.33 10.27
N TRP A 45 1.94 -0.87 9.11
CA TRP A 45 1.46 -0.36 7.82
C TRP A 45 -0.02 -0.70 7.56
N LEU A 46 -0.50 -1.84 8.06
CA LEU A 46 -1.92 -2.17 8.03
C LEU A 46 -2.73 -1.18 8.88
N GLU A 47 -2.25 -0.84 10.07
CA GLU A 47 -2.88 0.17 10.93
C GLU A 47 -2.84 1.55 10.27
N TYR A 48 -1.70 1.95 9.70
CA TYR A 48 -1.57 3.21 8.98
C TYR A 48 -2.57 3.30 7.82
N ARG A 49 -2.78 2.20 7.09
CA ARG A 49 -3.77 2.13 6.01
C ARG A 49 -5.18 2.47 6.52
N VAL A 50 -5.61 1.87 7.62
CA VAL A 50 -6.99 2.06 8.13
C VAL A 50 -7.16 3.41 8.84
N THR A 51 -6.15 3.89 9.55
CA THR A 51 -6.27 5.09 10.39
C THR A 51 -5.91 6.38 9.68
N ARG A 52 -4.87 6.37 8.83
CA ARG A 52 -4.36 7.58 8.15
C ARG A 52 -4.89 7.71 6.74
N LEU A 53 -4.87 6.63 5.96
CA LEU A 53 -5.30 6.68 4.58
C LEU A 53 -6.82 6.63 4.45
N ASP A 54 -7.49 5.63 5.04
CA ASP A 54 -8.96 5.54 4.99
C ASP A 54 -9.64 6.58 5.90
N GLY A 55 -8.96 7.04 6.95
CA GLY A 55 -9.44 8.07 7.87
C GLY A 55 -9.22 9.51 7.39
N GLY A 56 -8.31 9.72 6.43
CA GLY A 56 -8.05 11.02 5.82
C GLY A 56 -9.20 11.42 4.91
N SER A 57 -9.86 12.54 5.20
CA SER A 57 -11.00 13.02 4.41
C SER A 57 -10.66 14.24 3.55
N SER A 58 -9.48 14.85 3.76
CA SER A 58 -9.07 16.05 3.06
C SER A 58 -7.91 15.81 2.08
N LYS A 59 -7.80 16.72 1.11
CA LYS A 59 -6.64 16.77 0.20
C LYS A 59 -5.33 17.01 0.96
N GLU A 60 -5.38 17.69 2.10
CA GLU A 60 -4.19 17.96 2.90
C GLU A 60 -3.71 16.70 3.62
N ASP A 61 -4.63 15.90 4.18
CA ASP A 61 -4.30 14.60 4.77
C ASP A 61 -3.65 13.68 3.73
N THR A 62 -4.18 13.68 2.51
CA THR A 62 -3.62 12.91 1.39
C THR A 62 -2.19 13.34 1.06
N ARG A 63 -1.90 14.64 1.06
CA ARG A 63 -0.55 15.17 0.83
C ARG A 63 0.43 14.79 1.93
N ILE A 64 -0.02 14.77 3.18
CA ILE A 64 0.77 14.32 4.33
C ILE A 64 1.12 12.84 4.15
N VAL A 65 0.13 11.99 3.84
CA VAL A 65 0.34 10.56 3.57
C VAL A 65 1.36 10.35 2.44
N LEU A 66 1.20 11.05 1.31
CA LEU A 66 2.13 10.92 0.18
C LEU A 66 3.54 11.39 0.55
N LYS A 67 3.68 12.45 1.37
CA LYS A 67 4.98 12.94 1.84
C LYS A 67 5.66 11.93 2.76
N ASP A 68 4.95 11.40 3.74
CA ASP A 68 5.45 10.42 4.70
C ASP A 68 5.91 9.15 3.98
N LEU A 69 5.08 8.63 3.08
CA LEU A 69 5.41 7.46 2.27
C LEU A 69 6.61 7.72 1.36
N ASN A 70 6.71 8.92 0.76
CA ASN A 70 7.82 9.25 -0.12
C ASN A 70 9.17 9.28 0.62
N ILE A 71 9.18 9.74 1.87
CA ILE A 71 10.36 9.69 2.74
C ILE A 71 10.65 8.24 3.13
N HIS A 72 9.65 7.50 3.62
CA HIS A 72 9.84 6.11 4.09
C HIS A 72 10.38 5.18 2.99
N LEU A 73 9.90 5.36 1.76
CA LEU A 73 10.26 4.55 0.61
C LEU A 73 11.54 5.03 -0.09
N GLU A 74 12.27 6.03 0.42
CA GLU A 74 13.49 6.52 -0.23
C GLU A 74 14.52 5.39 -0.44
N ASP A 75 14.73 4.58 0.60
CA ASP A 75 15.73 3.50 0.67
C ASP A 75 15.13 2.09 0.66
N LYS A 76 13.82 1.94 0.37
CA LYS A 76 13.10 0.66 0.45
C LYS A 76 12.39 0.27 -0.83
N VAL A 77 12.41 -1.02 -1.16
CA VAL A 77 11.66 -1.55 -2.32
C VAL A 77 10.18 -1.76 -1.97
N TYR A 78 9.90 -2.20 -0.75
CA TYR A 78 8.57 -2.50 -0.20
C TYR A 78 8.35 -1.79 1.14
N LEU A 79 7.12 -1.74 1.62
CA LEU A 79 6.81 -1.06 2.90
C LEU A 79 7.53 -1.69 4.09
N ALA A 80 7.65 -3.02 4.10
CA ALA A 80 8.40 -3.79 5.09
C ALA A 80 9.87 -4.02 4.68
N GLY A 81 10.48 -3.07 3.97
CA GLY A 81 11.88 -3.14 3.56
C GLY A 81 12.08 -3.85 2.23
N ASN A 82 12.62 -5.07 2.27
CA ASN A 82 13.02 -5.82 1.07
C ASN A 82 12.09 -7.00 0.74
N ILE A 83 11.01 -7.17 1.49
CA ILE A 83 10.08 -8.30 1.34
C ILE A 83 8.69 -7.75 0.96
N PHE A 84 8.09 -8.37 -0.05
CA PHE A 84 6.72 -8.09 -0.45
C PHE A 84 5.74 -8.71 0.55
N THR A 85 4.82 -7.89 1.08
CA THR A 85 3.92 -8.29 2.17
C THR A 85 2.47 -7.86 1.92
N LEU A 86 1.56 -8.27 2.80
CA LEU A 86 0.17 -7.84 2.79
C LEU A 86 0.05 -6.31 2.92
N ALA A 87 1.01 -5.65 3.58
CA ALA A 87 1.06 -4.20 3.68
C ALA A 87 1.12 -3.55 2.28
N ASP A 88 1.97 -4.06 1.39
CA ASP A 88 2.11 -3.51 0.04
C ASP A 88 0.82 -3.66 -0.76
N ILE A 89 0.17 -4.83 -0.66
CA ILE A 89 -1.09 -5.12 -1.34
C ILE A 89 -2.19 -4.15 -0.88
N LEU A 90 -2.43 -4.07 0.43
CA LEU A 90 -3.51 -3.23 0.94
C LEU A 90 -3.21 -1.75 0.78
N MET A 91 -1.96 -1.31 0.93
CA MET A 91 -1.61 0.08 0.69
C MET A 91 -1.79 0.46 -0.78
N TYR A 92 -1.42 -0.43 -1.71
CA TYR A 92 -1.63 -0.23 -3.14
C TYR A 92 -3.11 -0.02 -3.47
N TYR A 93 -3.98 -0.89 -2.98
CA TYR A 93 -5.43 -0.74 -3.19
C TYR A 93 -5.99 0.53 -2.56
N GLY A 94 -5.47 0.96 -1.40
CA GLY A 94 -5.90 2.20 -0.76
C GLY A 94 -5.45 3.45 -1.51
N LEU A 95 -4.22 3.44 -2.03
CA LEU A 95 -3.65 4.59 -2.74
C LEU A 95 -4.06 4.66 -4.21
N HIS A 96 -4.61 3.59 -4.78
CA HIS A 96 -4.98 3.56 -6.20
C HIS A 96 -5.82 4.78 -6.66
N PRO A 97 -6.95 5.14 -6.01
CA PRO A 97 -7.73 6.30 -6.41
C PRO A 97 -6.92 7.61 -6.32
N VAL A 98 -6.10 7.76 -5.28
CA VAL A 98 -5.21 8.94 -5.12
C VAL A 98 -4.23 9.02 -6.29
N MET A 99 -3.56 7.92 -6.60
CA MET A 99 -2.49 7.87 -7.62
C MET A 99 -3.02 8.02 -9.05
N VAL A 100 -4.27 7.62 -9.32
CA VAL A 100 -4.95 7.87 -10.59
C VAL A 100 -5.14 9.38 -10.80
N ASP A 101 -5.56 10.10 -9.76
CA ASP A 101 -5.89 11.52 -9.82
C ASP A 101 -4.66 12.46 -9.81
N LEU A 102 -3.49 11.95 -9.40
CA LEU A 102 -2.26 12.76 -9.41
C LEU A 102 -1.84 13.16 -10.83
N THR A 103 -1.48 14.43 -10.96
CA THR A 103 -0.83 14.98 -12.16
C THR A 103 0.55 14.38 -12.39
N VAL A 104 1.11 14.55 -13.59
CA VAL A 104 2.48 14.11 -13.90
C VAL A 104 3.50 14.78 -12.96
N GLN A 105 3.33 16.06 -12.69
CA GLN A 105 4.20 16.85 -11.82
C GLN A 105 4.14 16.35 -10.37
N GLU A 106 2.97 15.98 -9.88
CA GLU A 106 2.82 15.40 -8.54
C GLU A 106 3.43 14.00 -8.46
N LYS A 107 3.28 13.18 -9.50
CA LYS A 107 3.94 11.86 -9.57
C LYS A 107 5.47 11.99 -9.57
N GLU A 108 6.01 13.01 -10.23
CA GLU A 108 7.44 13.33 -10.17
C GLU A 108 7.87 13.84 -8.78
N LYS A 109 7.04 14.66 -8.12
CA LYS A 109 7.28 15.14 -6.76
C LYS A 109 7.36 14.00 -5.75
N TYR A 110 6.45 13.03 -5.84
CA TYR A 110 6.41 11.85 -4.96
C TYR A 110 7.07 10.63 -5.62
N LEU A 111 8.32 10.82 -6.07
CA LEU A 111 9.04 9.84 -6.90
C LEU A 111 9.14 8.44 -6.28
N ASN A 112 9.40 8.34 -4.98
CA ASN A 112 9.59 7.04 -4.32
C ASN A 112 8.25 6.30 -4.21
N VAL A 113 7.16 7.03 -3.96
CA VAL A 113 5.79 6.48 -4.00
C VAL A 113 5.44 6.04 -5.42
N SER A 114 5.71 6.86 -6.43
CA SER A 114 5.49 6.52 -7.84
C SER A 114 6.27 5.28 -8.26
N ARG A 115 7.54 5.16 -7.85
CA ARG A 115 8.38 3.98 -8.10
C ARG A 115 7.80 2.73 -7.45
N TRP A 116 7.48 2.79 -6.16
CA TRP A 116 6.88 1.68 -5.42
C TRP A 116 5.53 1.29 -6.03
N PHE A 117 4.62 2.24 -6.28
CA PHE A 117 3.31 1.97 -6.85
C PHE A 117 3.43 1.33 -8.24
N ASN A 118 4.34 1.83 -9.08
CA ASN A 118 4.60 1.24 -10.38
C ASN A 118 5.14 -0.19 -10.29
N HIS A 119 5.93 -0.50 -9.27
CA HIS A 119 6.40 -1.85 -9.00
C HIS A 119 5.25 -2.76 -8.56
N ILE A 120 4.43 -2.33 -7.59
CA ILE A 120 3.33 -3.14 -7.06
C ILE A 120 2.22 -3.40 -8.10
N GLN A 121 1.87 -2.41 -8.94
CA GLN A 121 0.85 -2.62 -9.99
C GLN A 121 1.26 -3.64 -11.06
N HIS A 122 2.56 -3.93 -11.20
CA HIS A 122 3.07 -4.95 -12.11
C HIS A 122 3.42 -6.26 -11.37
N TYR A 123 3.23 -6.31 -10.06
CA TYR A 123 3.45 -7.52 -9.28
C TYR A 123 2.38 -8.59 -9.66
N PRO A 124 2.78 -9.84 -9.97
CA PRO A 124 1.86 -10.86 -10.46
C PRO A 124 0.62 -11.05 -9.58
N GLY A 125 -0.56 -10.88 -10.17
CA GLY A 125 -1.84 -11.09 -9.49
C GLY A 125 -2.24 -10.00 -8.48
N VAL A 126 -1.56 -8.85 -8.44
CA VAL A 126 -1.94 -7.75 -7.52
C VAL A 126 -2.90 -6.75 -8.16
N ARG A 127 -2.66 -6.28 -9.39
CA ARG A 127 -3.51 -5.25 -10.02
C ARG A 127 -4.95 -5.70 -10.26
N GLN A 128 -5.14 -6.96 -10.65
CA GLN A 128 -6.45 -7.48 -11.09
C GLN A 128 -7.02 -6.55 -12.19
N ASP A 129 -8.25 -6.06 -11.99
CA ASP A 129 -8.97 -5.21 -12.95
C ASP A 129 -8.74 -3.70 -12.75
N LEU A 130 -7.88 -3.31 -11.80
CA LEU A 130 -7.58 -1.89 -11.58
C LEU A 130 -6.87 -1.28 -12.79
N THR A 131 -7.23 -0.04 -13.12
CA THR A 131 -6.61 0.72 -14.20
C THR A 131 -5.11 0.87 -13.99
N ASN A 132 -4.34 0.65 -15.05
CA ASN A 132 -2.90 0.84 -15.05
C ASN A 132 -2.54 2.34 -14.96
N VAL A 133 -1.80 2.73 -13.93
CA VAL A 133 -1.35 4.13 -13.76
C VAL A 133 -0.03 4.30 -14.50
N ILE A 134 0.02 5.25 -15.43
CA ILE A 134 1.22 5.50 -16.24
C ILE A 134 2.21 6.37 -15.48
N PHE A 135 3.48 5.96 -15.49
CA PHE A 135 4.61 6.69 -14.91
C PHE A 135 5.67 6.94 -15.98
N ILE A 136 6.15 8.19 -16.06
CA ILE A 136 7.22 8.58 -16.99
C ILE A 136 8.56 8.34 -16.30
N LYS A 137 9.47 7.59 -16.94
CA LYS A 137 10.79 7.27 -16.38
C LYS A 137 11.77 8.43 -16.45
N ASN A 138 11.56 9.37 -17.36
CA ASN A 138 12.38 10.55 -17.55
C ASN A 138 11.74 11.72 -16.79
N ARG A 139 12.53 12.39 -15.93
CA ARG A 139 12.08 13.62 -15.29
C ARG A 139 11.99 14.72 -16.35
N LEU A 140 10.79 15.28 -16.53
CA LEU A 140 10.59 16.40 -17.44
C LEU A 140 10.82 17.74 -16.73
N TYR A 141 10.63 17.77 -15.40
CA TYR A 141 10.82 18.96 -14.59
C TYR A 141 12.02 18.77 -13.65
N THR A 142 12.96 19.72 -13.66
CA THR A 142 14.03 19.79 -12.66
C THR A 142 13.45 20.33 -11.36
N SER A 143 13.66 19.63 -10.25
CA SER A 143 13.28 20.11 -8.91
C SER A 143 13.94 21.47 -8.67
N ALA A 144 13.17 22.55 -8.63
CA ALA A 144 13.67 23.84 -8.15
C ALA A 144 13.95 23.67 -6.65
N HIS A 145 15.23 23.82 -6.29
CA HIS A 145 15.73 23.76 -4.92
C HIS A 145 15.17 24.91 -4.06
#